data_AF-A0A090TS28-F1
#
_entry.id   AF-A0A090TS28-F1
#
_cell.length_a   1.000
_cell.length_b   1.000
_cell.length_c   1.000
_cell.angle_alpha   90.00
_cell.angle_beta   90.00
_cell.angle_gamma   90.00
#
_symmetry.space_group_name_H-M   'P 1'
#
loop_
_entity.id
_entity.type
_entity.pdbx_description
1 polymer ?
#
loop_
_entity_poly.entity_id
_entity_poly.type
_entity_poly.pdbx_seq_one_letter_code
_entity_poly.pdbx_strand_id
1 'polypeptide(L)'
;MYYQKSVAIAALLLLAGCQSSTSTDKMRPQASNHQSQGVYEIQFDSALRFNDSMLKLHDQSVRYCDSQSSLEGVKIAWQQGMESWMHLQGQERGPSDALEQNWNIQFWPDKKNTTGRKMVTAIKTKSWDMTSIQSQSVTVQGLGSVEWLLYDGASSMSEGSREDCSLLRAITDSLVDRSNTVLQAWSTNPWAELDTKAWHAEYLALITNQLDYSMKKLSRPLAKIGAPRPYFSESWRAKLRCRT
;
A
#
# COMPACT_ATOMS: atom_id res chain seq x y z
N MET A 1 45.19 -54.42 -34.91
CA MET A 1 43.94 -54.23 -35.68
C MET A 1 42.82 -54.03 -34.66
N TYR A 2 42.01 -52.97 -34.81
CA TYR A 2 40.83 -52.56 -34.00
C TYR A 2 41.09 -52.05 -32.56
N TYR A 3 40.51 -50.95 -32.06
CA TYR A 3 39.84 -49.75 -32.60
C TYR A 3 39.74 -48.78 -31.40
N GLN A 4 40.33 -47.58 -31.49
CA GLN A 4 40.34 -46.59 -30.40
C GLN A 4 39.01 -45.83 -30.42
N LYS A 5 38.17 -45.98 -29.39
CA LYS A 5 36.92 -45.22 -29.25
C LYS A 5 37.18 -43.93 -28.48
N SER A 6 37.16 -42.80 -29.19
CA SER A 6 37.15 -41.46 -28.61
C SER A 6 35.80 -41.20 -27.95
N VAL A 7 35.80 -40.91 -26.65
CA VAL A 7 34.62 -40.41 -25.92
C VAL A 7 34.77 -38.89 -25.81
N ALA A 8 33.95 -38.16 -26.56
CA ALA A 8 33.82 -36.71 -26.44
C ALA A 8 32.92 -36.39 -25.24
N ILE A 9 33.49 -35.79 -24.20
CA ILE A 9 32.73 -35.28 -23.05
C ILE A 9 32.30 -33.85 -23.38
N ALA A 10 31.03 -33.67 -23.72
CA ALA A 10 30.41 -32.35 -23.87
C ALA A 10 30.11 -31.79 -22.48
N ALA A 11 30.85 -30.76 -22.06
CA ALA A 11 30.60 -30.03 -20.82
C ALA A 11 29.39 -29.08 -21.01
N LEU A 12 28.25 -29.44 -20.41
CA LEU A 12 27.09 -28.56 -20.27
C LEU A 12 27.39 -27.51 -19.19
N LEU A 13 27.69 -26.29 -19.63
CA LEU A 13 27.77 -25.10 -18.79
C LEU A 13 26.36 -24.72 -18.33
N LEU A 14 26.01 -25.09 -17.09
CA LEU A 14 24.82 -24.59 -16.41
C LEU A 14 25.05 -23.12 -16.02
N LEU A 15 24.43 -22.21 -16.78
CA LEU A 15 24.28 -20.81 -16.36
C LEU A 15 23.32 -20.77 -15.16
N ALA A 16 23.87 -20.76 -13.95
CA ALA A 16 23.12 -20.39 -12.76
C ALA A 16 22.82 -18.88 -12.83
N GLY A 17 21.63 -18.54 -13.31
CA GLY A 17 21.09 -17.20 -13.16
C GLY A 17 20.85 -16.93 -11.67
N CYS A 18 21.59 -16.00 -11.09
CA CYS A 18 21.28 -15.46 -9.77
C CYS A 18 19.97 -14.67 -9.85
N GLN A 19 18.84 -15.34 -9.60
CA GLN A 19 17.62 -14.65 -9.24
C GLN A 19 17.77 -14.20 -7.78
N SER A 20 17.97 -12.90 -7.59
CA SER A 20 17.89 -12.28 -6.27
C SER A 20 16.45 -12.37 -5.77
N SER A 21 16.14 -13.37 -4.95
CA SER A 21 14.86 -13.45 -4.25
C SER A 21 14.81 -12.35 -3.20
N THR A 22 13.96 -11.34 -3.41
CA THR A 22 13.56 -10.38 -2.39
C THR A 22 13.01 -11.13 -1.17
N SER A 23 13.46 -10.76 0.03
CA SER A 23 13.25 -11.46 1.31
C SER A 23 11.79 -11.66 1.73
N THR A 24 10.83 -11.01 1.07
CA THR A 24 9.39 -11.11 1.33
C THR A 24 8.80 -12.48 0.97
N ASP A 25 9.39 -13.18 0.00
CA ASP A 25 8.89 -14.47 -0.54
C ASP A 25 8.95 -15.65 0.46
N LYS A 26 9.39 -15.39 1.70
CA LYS A 26 9.60 -16.39 2.75
C LYS A 26 8.88 -16.11 4.07
N MET A 27 8.19 -14.97 4.22
CA MET A 27 7.51 -14.69 5.48
C MET A 27 6.28 -15.58 5.60
N ARG A 28 6.18 -16.32 6.71
CA ARG A 28 5.05 -17.20 7.00
C ARG A 28 4.33 -16.68 8.24
N PRO A 29 2.99 -16.82 8.30
CA PRO A 29 2.25 -16.46 9.50
C PRO A 29 2.72 -17.33 10.68
N GLN A 30 2.75 -16.75 11.87
CA GLN A 30 2.97 -17.52 13.10
C GLN A 30 1.88 -18.58 13.25
N ALA A 31 2.27 -19.83 13.49
CA ALA A 31 1.33 -20.90 13.80
C ALA A 31 1.08 -20.97 15.31
N SER A 32 -0.20 -20.99 15.71
CA SER A 32 -0.61 -21.18 17.10
C SER A 32 -1.92 -21.98 17.16
N ASN A 33 -2.21 -22.56 18.34
CA ASN A 33 -3.51 -23.21 18.61
C ASN A 33 -4.54 -22.22 19.21
N HIS A 34 -4.23 -20.92 19.24
CA HIS A 34 -5.10 -19.92 19.82
C HIS A 34 -6.33 -19.66 18.92
N GLN A 35 -7.47 -19.34 19.52
CA GLN A 35 -8.74 -19.12 18.79
C GLN A 35 -8.68 -17.95 17.79
N SER A 36 -7.71 -17.04 17.97
CA SER A 36 -7.48 -15.91 17.06
C SER A 36 -6.80 -16.29 15.74
N GLN A 37 -6.29 -17.52 15.59
CA GLN A 37 -5.41 -17.92 14.49
C GLN A 37 -5.99 -17.57 13.12
N GLY A 38 -7.25 -17.94 12.84
CA GLY A 38 -7.87 -17.67 11.55
C GLY A 38 -8.07 -16.17 11.26
N VAL A 39 -8.38 -15.36 12.28
CA VAL A 39 -8.49 -13.89 12.12
C VAL A 39 -7.12 -13.28 11.89
N TYR A 40 -6.12 -13.76 12.62
CA TYR A 40 -4.73 -13.34 12.47
C TYR A 40 -4.19 -13.64 11.06
N GLU A 41 -4.42 -14.83 10.52
CA GLU A 41 -3.97 -15.21 9.17
C GLU A 41 -4.56 -14.29 8.09
N ILE A 42 -5.83 -13.91 8.21
CA ILE A 42 -6.47 -12.94 7.30
C ILE A 42 -5.75 -11.58 7.33
N GLN A 43 -5.34 -11.13 8.52
CA GLN A 43 -4.64 -9.86 8.71
C GLN A 43 -3.21 -9.91 8.16
N PHE A 44 -2.49 -10.98 8.47
CA PHE A 44 -1.16 -11.25 7.92
C PHE A 44 -1.19 -11.27 6.38
N ASP A 45 -2.10 -12.03 5.79
CA ASP A 45 -2.24 -12.13 4.34
C ASP A 45 -2.60 -10.79 3.69
N SER A 46 -3.41 -9.97 4.38
CA SER A 46 -3.77 -8.64 3.91
C SER A 46 -2.57 -7.67 3.98
N ALA A 47 -1.77 -7.74 5.05
CA ALA A 47 -0.53 -6.99 5.17
C ALA A 47 0.50 -7.38 4.09
N LEU A 48 0.61 -8.67 3.80
CA LEU A 48 1.49 -9.19 2.74
C LEU A 48 1.05 -8.67 1.36
N ARG A 49 -0.23 -8.82 1.02
CA ARG A 49 -0.78 -8.31 -0.25
C ARG A 49 -0.61 -6.79 -0.39
N PHE A 50 -0.79 -6.05 0.70
CA PHE A 50 -0.60 -4.60 0.70
C PHE A 50 0.88 -4.23 0.43
N ASN A 51 1.82 -4.89 1.09
CA ASN A 51 3.26 -4.69 0.85
C ASN A 51 3.66 -4.98 -0.60
N ASP A 52 3.22 -6.13 -1.15
CA ASP A 52 3.45 -6.47 -2.56
C ASP A 52 2.89 -5.40 -3.52
N SER A 53 1.75 -4.82 -3.17
CA SER A 53 1.11 -3.79 -3.99
C SER A 53 1.85 -2.45 -3.91
N MET A 54 2.45 -2.12 -2.77
CA MET A 54 3.32 -0.93 -2.66
C MET A 54 4.63 -1.11 -3.42
N LEU A 55 5.24 -2.31 -3.37
CA LEU A 55 6.42 -2.63 -4.17
C LEU A 55 6.13 -2.47 -5.68
N LYS A 56 4.99 -2.99 -6.14
CA LYS A 56 4.53 -2.83 -7.53
C LYS A 56 4.28 -1.37 -7.89
N LEU A 57 3.62 -0.61 -7.03
CA LEU A 57 3.37 0.82 -7.24
C LEU A 57 4.68 1.60 -7.38
N HIS A 58 5.66 1.32 -6.52
CA HIS A 58 6.98 1.95 -6.59
C HIS A 58 7.71 1.58 -7.89
N ASP A 59 7.77 0.30 -8.27
CA ASP A 59 8.38 -0.15 -9.54
C ASP A 59 7.73 0.53 -10.75
N GLN A 60 6.40 0.58 -10.82
CA GLN A 60 5.70 1.24 -11.93
C GLN A 60 5.99 2.74 -11.97
N SER A 61 6.09 3.38 -10.81
CA SER A 61 6.44 4.80 -10.69
C SER A 61 7.87 5.08 -11.15
N VAL A 62 8.83 4.22 -10.78
CA VAL A 62 10.22 4.32 -11.24
C VAL A 62 10.29 4.18 -12.77
N ARG A 63 9.66 3.15 -13.34
CA ARG A 63 9.62 2.90 -14.79
C ARG A 63 8.97 4.05 -15.56
N TYR A 64 7.87 4.61 -15.05
CA TYR A 64 7.23 5.76 -15.68
C TYR A 64 8.18 6.95 -15.73
N CYS A 65 8.87 7.21 -14.62
CA CYS A 65 9.80 8.31 -14.49
C CYS A 65 11.10 8.12 -15.29
N ASP A 66 11.53 6.88 -15.52
CA ASP A 66 12.62 6.55 -16.44
C ASP A 66 12.18 6.47 -17.91
N SER A 67 10.93 6.87 -18.21
CA SER A 67 10.34 6.81 -19.55
C SER A 67 10.29 5.41 -20.16
N GLN A 68 10.21 4.37 -19.32
CA GLN A 68 10.10 2.96 -19.72
C GLN A 68 8.66 2.46 -19.77
N SER A 69 7.72 3.19 -19.15
CA SER A 69 6.29 2.87 -19.16
C SER A 69 5.42 4.13 -19.26
N SER A 70 4.12 3.92 -19.44
CA SER A 70 3.11 4.98 -19.45
C SER A 70 2.58 5.27 -18.04
N LEU A 71 1.98 6.45 -17.87
CA LEU A 71 1.30 6.84 -16.63
C LEU A 71 0.18 5.85 -16.23
N GLU A 72 -0.41 5.17 -17.21
CA GLU A 72 -1.49 4.21 -16.98
C GLU A 72 -1.05 3.03 -16.12
N GLY A 73 0.20 2.56 -16.28
CA GLY A 73 0.74 1.51 -15.42
C GLY A 73 0.80 1.93 -13.95
N VAL A 74 1.14 3.20 -13.69
CA VAL A 74 1.14 3.76 -12.33
C VAL A 74 -0.28 3.87 -11.77
N LYS A 75 -1.24 4.32 -12.58
CA LYS A 75 -2.66 4.40 -12.21
C LYS A 75 -3.23 3.04 -11.82
N ILE A 76 -2.97 2.01 -12.61
CA ILE A 76 -3.39 0.63 -12.31
C ILE A 76 -2.76 0.12 -11.01
N ALA A 77 -1.44 0.30 -10.84
CA ALA A 77 -0.75 -0.14 -9.63
C ALA A 77 -1.23 0.61 -8.37
N TRP A 78 -1.55 1.90 -8.50
CA TRP A 78 -2.12 2.69 -7.40
C TRP A 78 -3.51 2.19 -7.02
N GLN A 79 -4.36 1.84 -7.99
CA GLN A 79 -5.68 1.25 -7.73
C GLN A 79 -5.57 -0.08 -6.97
N GLN A 80 -4.65 -0.97 -7.39
CA GLN A 80 -4.37 -2.23 -6.69
C GLN A 80 -3.84 -1.98 -5.26
N GLY A 81 -3.00 -0.96 -5.10
CA GLY A 81 -2.53 -0.48 -3.81
C GLY A 81 -3.65 -0.01 -2.89
N MET A 82 -4.60 0.76 -3.43
CA MET A 82 -5.81 1.19 -2.71
C MET A 82 -6.70 0.00 -2.33
N GLU A 83 -6.97 -0.92 -3.26
CA GLU A 83 -7.80 -2.11 -3.03
C GLU A 83 -7.19 -3.01 -1.93
N SER A 84 -5.88 -3.26 -1.97
CA SER A 84 -5.19 -4.04 -0.95
C SER A 84 -5.18 -3.35 0.41
N TRP A 85 -5.00 -2.03 0.46
CA TRP A 85 -5.06 -1.24 1.69
C TRP A 85 -6.44 -1.30 2.36
N MET A 86 -7.52 -1.35 1.58
CA MET A 86 -8.89 -1.37 2.11
C MET A 86 -9.17 -2.53 3.08
N HIS A 87 -8.47 -3.65 2.93
CA HIS A 87 -8.60 -4.81 3.83
C HIS A 87 -8.05 -4.56 5.25
N LEU A 88 -7.16 -3.57 5.42
CA LEU A 88 -6.50 -3.26 6.70
C LEU A 88 -7.09 -2.03 7.40
N GLN A 89 -7.98 -1.30 6.73
CA GLN A 89 -8.55 -0.07 7.25
C GLN A 89 -9.69 -0.32 8.23
N GLY A 90 -9.80 0.56 9.22
CA GLY A 90 -11.03 0.70 10.01
C GLY A 90 -11.14 -0.24 11.21
N GLN A 91 -10.23 -1.21 11.34
CA GLN A 91 -10.25 -2.13 12.47
C GLN A 91 -9.77 -1.50 13.78
N GLU A 92 -8.85 -0.53 13.74
CA GLU A 92 -8.28 0.19 14.91
C GLU A 92 -7.79 -0.75 16.04
N ARG A 93 -7.40 -1.98 15.66
CA ARG A 93 -6.97 -3.07 16.54
C ARG A 93 -5.84 -3.84 15.86
N GLY A 94 -5.03 -4.53 16.67
CA GLY A 94 -3.82 -5.22 16.22
C GLY A 94 -2.54 -4.56 16.75
N PRO A 95 -1.39 -4.83 16.11
CA PRO A 95 -0.10 -4.32 16.55
C PRO A 95 -0.03 -2.79 16.49
N SER A 96 0.53 -2.15 17.53
CA SER A 96 0.68 -0.69 17.62
C SER A 96 1.42 -0.12 16.40
N ASP A 97 2.51 -0.77 16.01
CA ASP A 97 3.39 -0.29 14.94
C ASP A 97 2.68 -0.22 13.60
N ALA A 98 1.73 -1.14 13.34
CA ALA A 98 0.88 -1.11 12.16
C ALA A 98 -0.16 0.03 12.25
N LEU A 99 -0.82 0.18 13.40
CA LEU A 99 -1.85 1.19 13.61
C LEU A 99 -1.29 2.62 13.47
N GLU A 100 -0.06 2.85 13.93
CA GLU A 100 0.64 4.12 13.79
C GLU A 100 0.89 4.52 12.32
N GLN A 101 0.89 3.55 11.39
CA GLN A 101 1.04 3.84 9.97
C GLN A 101 -0.26 4.28 9.28
N ASN A 102 -1.44 4.07 9.88
CA ASN A 102 -2.73 4.30 9.20
C ASN A 102 -2.83 5.69 8.55
N TRP A 103 -2.51 6.74 9.31
CA TRP A 103 -2.56 8.12 8.84
C TRP A 103 -1.47 8.46 7.82
N ASN A 104 -0.32 7.81 7.93
CA ASN A 104 0.80 8.01 7.01
C ASN A 104 0.58 7.32 5.66
N ILE A 105 -0.10 6.18 5.67
CA ILE A 105 -0.48 5.45 4.46
C ILE A 105 -1.68 6.13 3.78
N GLN A 106 -2.67 6.55 4.57
CA GLN A 106 -3.83 7.26 4.04
C GLN A 106 -4.43 8.24 5.03
N PHE A 107 -4.33 9.53 4.71
CA PHE A 107 -5.05 10.57 5.42
C PHE A 107 -6.51 10.63 4.95
N TRP A 108 -7.42 9.97 5.68
CA TRP A 108 -8.86 10.02 5.42
C TRP A 108 -9.67 10.10 6.72
N PRO A 109 -10.73 10.94 6.80
CA PRO A 109 -11.29 11.78 5.74
C PRO A 109 -10.60 13.15 5.60
N ASP A 110 -10.33 13.58 4.36
CA ASP A 110 -9.81 14.92 4.07
C ASP A 110 -10.91 15.94 3.74
N LYS A 111 -11.71 16.27 4.75
CA LYS A 111 -12.90 17.14 4.60
C LYS A 111 -12.61 18.51 3.99
N LYS A 112 -11.37 18.99 4.11
CA LYS A 112 -10.95 20.32 3.68
C LYS A 112 -10.06 20.30 2.45
N ASN A 113 -9.86 19.17 1.76
CA ASN A 113 -8.88 19.08 0.69
C ASN A 113 -7.48 19.62 1.09
N THR A 114 -7.03 19.20 2.27
CA THR A 114 -5.73 19.53 2.86
C THR A 114 -4.59 18.93 2.05
N THR A 115 -4.76 17.70 1.57
CA THR A 115 -3.80 17.04 0.67
C THR A 115 -3.59 17.88 -0.58
N GLY A 116 -4.67 18.30 -1.27
CA GLY A 116 -4.52 19.09 -2.49
C GLY A 116 -3.81 20.42 -2.26
N ARG A 117 -4.16 21.16 -1.19
CA ARG A 117 -3.46 22.42 -0.84
C ARG A 117 -1.97 22.22 -0.57
N LYS A 118 -1.61 21.15 0.14
CA LYS A 118 -0.21 20.89 0.51
C LYS A 118 0.59 20.36 -0.68
N MET A 119 -0.01 19.52 -1.53
CA MET A 119 0.62 19.00 -2.74
C MET A 119 0.97 20.10 -3.75
N VAL A 120 0.10 21.10 -3.96
CA VAL A 120 0.41 22.29 -4.78
C VAL A 120 1.68 23.02 -4.31
N THR A 121 1.98 22.96 -3.01
CA THR A 121 3.23 23.51 -2.47
C THR A 121 4.38 22.53 -2.66
N ALA A 122 4.14 21.23 -2.45
CA ALA A 122 5.16 20.19 -2.53
C ALA A 122 5.79 20.06 -3.92
N ILE A 123 5.01 20.18 -5.00
CA ILE A 123 5.51 20.13 -6.39
C ILE A 123 6.46 21.28 -6.74
N LYS A 124 6.51 22.35 -5.94
CA LYS A 124 7.45 23.46 -6.15
C LYS A 124 8.87 23.13 -5.66
N THR A 125 9.01 22.11 -4.81
CA THR A 125 10.30 21.63 -4.33
C THR A 125 10.93 20.75 -5.40
N LYS A 126 12.18 21.06 -5.76
CA LYS A 126 12.87 20.44 -6.91
C LYS A 126 13.33 19.00 -6.69
N SER A 127 13.58 18.62 -5.44
CA SER A 127 14.13 17.30 -5.12
C SER A 127 13.55 16.81 -3.80
N TRP A 128 13.11 15.56 -3.84
CA TRP A 128 12.55 14.81 -2.73
C TRP A 128 13.27 13.47 -2.64
N ASP A 129 13.41 13.02 -1.40
CA ASP A 129 13.83 11.67 -1.04
C ASP A 129 12.84 11.11 0.01
N MET A 130 12.95 9.82 0.32
CA MET A 130 12.06 9.17 1.28
C MET A 130 12.05 9.89 2.63
N THR A 131 13.23 10.24 3.17
CA THR A 131 13.36 10.86 4.49
C THR A 131 12.68 12.23 4.57
N SER A 132 12.88 13.07 3.56
CA SER A 132 12.26 14.41 3.48
C SER A 132 10.74 14.33 3.32
N ILE A 133 10.21 13.29 2.66
CA ILE A 133 8.77 13.02 2.62
C ILE A 133 8.25 12.53 3.96
N GLN A 134 8.95 11.60 4.61
CA GLN A 134 8.55 11.07 5.92
C GLN A 134 8.50 12.16 7.00
N SER A 135 9.31 13.21 6.88
CA SER A 135 9.27 14.39 7.77
C SER A 135 8.16 15.39 7.44
N GLN A 136 7.44 15.25 6.32
CA GLN A 136 6.33 16.13 5.97
C GLN A 136 5.05 15.78 6.76
N SER A 137 4.06 16.66 6.67
CA SER A 137 2.69 16.32 7.08
C SER A 137 2.21 15.07 6.35
N VAL A 138 1.46 14.21 7.05
CA VAL A 138 0.76 13.04 6.48
C VAL A 138 -0.09 13.35 5.23
N THR A 139 -0.48 14.62 5.05
CA THR A 139 -1.23 15.09 3.88
C THR A 139 -0.40 15.24 2.60
N VAL A 140 0.92 15.15 2.69
CA VAL A 140 1.89 15.12 1.55
C VAL A 140 2.45 13.71 1.35
N GLN A 141 2.05 12.76 2.21
CA GLN A 141 2.50 11.38 2.19
C GLN A 141 1.36 10.46 1.72
N GLY A 142 1.73 9.20 1.50
CA GLY A 142 0.77 8.12 1.35
C GLY A 142 0.00 8.12 0.04
N LEU A 143 -1.01 7.24 -0.02
CA LEU A 143 -1.79 6.95 -1.22
C LEU A 143 -2.60 8.15 -1.72
N GLY A 144 -3.03 9.04 -0.81
CA GLY A 144 -3.77 10.26 -1.17
C GLY A 144 -2.91 11.28 -1.93
N SER A 145 -1.62 11.35 -1.64
CA SER A 145 -0.70 12.22 -2.37
C SER A 145 -0.35 11.67 -3.75
N VAL A 146 -0.21 10.34 -3.86
CA VAL A 146 -0.09 9.69 -5.17
C VAL A 146 -1.36 9.90 -6.00
N GLU A 147 -2.55 9.77 -5.40
CA GLU A 147 -3.82 10.08 -6.08
C GLU A 147 -3.83 11.48 -6.66
N TRP A 148 -3.38 12.47 -5.87
CA TRP A 148 -3.33 13.86 -6.32
C TRP A 148 -2.44 14.02 -7.56
N LEU A 149 -1.24 13.44 -7.56
CA LEU A 149 -0.33 13.49 -8.71
C LEU A 149 -0.94 12.86 -9.96
N LEU A 150 -1.64 11.73 -9.80
CA LEU A 150 -2.15 10.95 -10.93
C LEU A 150 -3.44 11.51 -11.54
N TYR A 151 -4.27 12.19 -10.75
CA TYR A 151 -5.66 12.50 -11.13
C TYR A 151 -6.08 13.96 -10.93
N ASP A 152 -5.36 14.76 -10.14
CA ASP A 152 -5.73 16.16 -9.93
C ASP A 152 -5.22 17.03 -11.08
N GLY A 153 -6.10 17.85 -11.67
CA GLY A 153 -5.75 18.71 -12.81
C GLY A 153 -4.76 19.82 -12.47
N ALA A 154 -4.48 20.07 -11.19
CA ALA A 154 -3.40 20.96 -10.78
C ALA A 154 -2.00 20.30 -10.84
N SER A 155 -1.91 18.98 -11.06
CA SER A 155 -0.66 18.29 -11.32
C SER A 155 -0.46 18.10 -12.83
N SER A 156 0.68 18.56 -13.36
CA SER A 156 1.05 18.32 -14.76
C SER A 156 1.26 16.83 -15.05
N MET A 157 1.55 16.02 -14.02
CA MET A 157 1.68 14.57 -14.14
C MET A 157 0.37 13.91 -14.57
N SER A 158 -0.79 14.46 -14.19
CA SER A 158 -2.09 13.94 -14.62
C SER A 158 -2.29 13.98 -16.15
N GLU A 159 -1.54 14.87 -16.83
CA GLU A 159 -1.48 15.05 -18.29
C GLU A 159 -0.27 14.33 -18.93
N GLY A 160 0.51 13.58 -18.14
CA GLY A 160 1.67 12.81 -18.62
C GLY A 160 3.02 13.52 -18.51
N SER A 161 3.10 14.67 -17.81
CA SER A 161 4.39 15.28 -17.46
C SER A 161 5.19 14.40 -16.49
N ARG A 162 6.52 14.49 -16.58
CA ARG A 162 7.46 13.78 -15.69
C ARG A 162 8.23 14.73 -14.76
N GLU A 163 7.84 16.00 -14.68
CA GLU A 163 8.52 17.00 -13.84
C GLU A 163 8.48 16.63 -12.35
N ASP A 164 7.35 16.10 -11.86
CA ASP A 164 7.15 15.75 -10.45
C ASP A 164 7.67 14.34 -10.10
N CYS A 165 8.52 13.75 -10.94
CA CYS A 165 8.99 12.38 -10.75
C CYS A 165 9.82 12.16 -9.49
N SER A 166 10.57 13.17 -9.04
CA SER A 166 11.28 13.10 -7.76
C SER A 166 10.31 12.95 -6.59
N LEU A 167 9.19 13.67 -6.62
CA LEU A 167 8.16 13.60 -5.58
C LEU A 167 7.43 12.24 -5.61
N LEU A 168 7.02 11.77 -6.79
CA LEU A 168 6.35 10.47 -6.94
C LEU A 168 7.21 9.31 -6.42
N ARG A 169 8.51 9.29 -6.78
CA ARG A 169 9.46 8.26 -6.31
C ARG A 169 9.59 8.29 -4.79
N ALA A 170 9.79 9.47 -4.21
CA ALA A 170 9.95 9.62 -2.76
C ALA A 170 8.69 9.21 -1.97
N ILE A 171 7.49 9.54 -2.46
CA ILE A 171 6.23 9.12 -1.82
C ILE A 171 6.04 7.60 -1.90
N THR A 172 6.29 7.01 -3.07
CA THR A 172 6.11 5.56 -3.26
C THR A 172 7.16 4.73 -2.52
N ASP A 173 8.38 5.24 -2.39
CA ASP A 173 9.43 4.63 -1.56
C ASP A 173 9.04 4.66 -0.06
N SER A 174 8.54 5.79 0.43
CA SER A 174 7.98 5.91 1.78
C SER A 174 6.80 4.96 2.02
N LEU A 175 5.96 4.73 1.01
CA LEU A 175 4.87 3.74 1.09
C LEU A 175 5.39 2.30 1.19
N VAL A 176 6.46 1.95 0.46
CA VAL A 176 7.11 0.64 0.58
C VAL A 176 7.62 0.44 2.00
N ASP A 177 8.37 1.40 2.55
CA ASP A 177 8.90 1.34 3.92
C ASP A 177 7.80 1.17 4.99
N ARG A 178 6.71 1.94 4.87
CA ARG A 178 5.57 1.85 5.78
C ARG A 178 4.82 0.54 5.66
N SER A 179 4.64 0.03 4.44
CA SER A 179 4.01 -1.27 4.23
C SER A 179 4.88 -2.42 4.75
N ASN A 180 6.22 -2.30 4.68
CA ASN A 180 7.14 -3.23 5.34
C ASN A 180 6.94 -3.19 6.85
N THR A 181 6.82 -2.00 7.45
CA THR A 181 6.55 -1.84 8.90
C THR A 181 5.24 -2.54 9.29
N VAL A 182 4.16 -2.31 8.53
CA VAL A 182 2.87 -2.99 8.76
C VAL A 182 3.03 -4.52 8.66
N LEU A 183 3.68 -5.01 7.61
CA LEU A 183 3.91 -6.44 7.43
C LEU A 183 4.72 -7.04 8.59
N GLN A 184 5.83 -6.42 8.98
CA GLN A 184 6.66 -6.87 10.10
C GLN A 184 5.90 -6.89 11.43
N ALA A 185 5.05 -5.89 11.68
CA ALA A 185 4.23 -5.84 12.89
C ALA A 185 3.24 -7.02 12.97
N TRP A 186 2.76 -7.52 11.82
CA TRP A 186 1.91 -8.71 11.72
C TRP A 186 2.68 -10.03 11.66
N SER A 187 4.02 -10.03 11.69
CA SER A 187 4.82 -11.27 11.68
C SER A 187 4.53 -12.18 12.87
N THR A 188 4.04 -11.60 13.97
CA THR A 188 3.57 -12.31 15.17
C THR A 188 2.09 -12.06 15.38
N ASN A 189 1.37 -13.07 15.87
CA ASN A 189 -0.03 -12.96 16.26
C ASN A 189 -0.14 -12.17 17.57
N PRO A 190 -0.64 -10.91 17.54
CA PRO A 190 -0.70 -10.04 18.71
C PRO A 190 -1.72 -10.54 19.75
N TRP A 191 -2.54 -11.52 19.39
CA TRP A 191 -3.62 -12.03 20.21
C TRP A 191 -3.35 -13.43 20.77
N ALA A 192 -2.20 -14.04 20.47
CA ALA A 192 -1.89 -15.42 20.86
C ALA A 192 -1.87 -15.64 22.38
N GLU A 193 -1.56 -14.59 23.15
CA GLU A 193 -1.46 -14.62 24.61
C GLU A 193 -2.74 -14.17 25.33
N LEU A 194 -3.81 -13.84 24.59
CA LEU A 194 -5.07 -13.43 25.21
C LEU A 194 -5.81 -14.64 25.81
N ASP A 195 -6.47 -14.44 26.94
CA ASP A 195 -7.44 -15.41 27.41
C ASP A 195 -8.73 -15.36 26.56
N THR A 196 -9.60 -16.36 26.69
CA THR A 196 -10.85 -16.45 25.92
C THR A 196 -11.75 -15.21 26.07
N LYS A 197 -11.80 -14.61 27.26
CA LYS A 197 -12.65 -13.44 27.51
C LYS A 197 -12.08 -12.20 26.84
N ALA A 198 -10.78 -11.99 26.95
CA ALA A 198 -10.06 -10.91 26.29
C ALA A 198 -10.14 -11.04 24.77
N TRP A 199 -9.96 -12.25 24.24
CA TRP A 199 -10.13 -12.52 22.81
C TRP A 199 -11.54 -12.19 22.31
N HIS A 200 -12.60 -12.61 23.01
CA HIS A 200 -13.97 -12.28 22.60
C HIS A 200 -14.24 -10.78 22.61
N ALA A 201 -13.73 -10.05 23.59
CA ALA A 201 -13.84 -8.58 23.65
C ALA A 201 -13.10 -7.92 22.48
N GLU A 202 -11.90 -8.39 22.17
CA GLU A 202 -11.08 -7.90 21.05
C GLU A 202 -11.74 -8.20 19.70
N TYR A 203 -12.24 -9.43 19.51
CA TYR A 203 -12.95 -9.85 18.31
C TYR A 203 -14.24 -9.05 18.07
N LEU A 204 -15.03 -8.80 19.12
CA LEU A 204 -16.19 -7.94 19.01
C LEU A 204 -15.78 -6.53 18.60
N ALA A 205 -14.73 -5.98 19.21
CA ALA A 205 -14.23 -4.64 18.88
C ALA A 205 -13.78 -4.53 17.42
N LEU A 206 -13.07 -5.54 16.90
CA LEU A 206 -12.67 -5.65 15.50
C LEU A 206 -13.87 -5.50 14.56
N ILE A 207 -14.93 -6.28 14.79
CA ILE A 207 -16.14 -6.26 13.94
C ILE A 207 -16.87 -4.93 14.06
N THR A 208 -17.05 -4.42 15.28
CA THR A 208 -17.80 -3.16 15.48
C THR A 208 -17.07 -1.97 14.86
N ASN A 209 -15.74 -1.94 14.95
CA ASN A 209 -14.93 -0.89 14.36
C ASN A 209 -15.00 -0.94 12.83
N GLN A 210 -14.87 -2.14 12.23
CA GLN A 210 -14.97 -2.30 10.78
C GLN A 210 -16.34 -1.87 10.25
N LEU A 211 -17.41 -2.23 10.97
CA LEU A 211 -18.78 -1.84 10.61
C LEU A 211 -18.96 -0.32 10.69
N ASP A 212 -18.56 0.31 11.80
CA ASP A 212 -18.64 1.76 11.97
C ASP A 212 -17.83 2.51 10.90
N TYR A 213 -16.62 2.02 10.58
CA TYR A 213 -15.78 2.59 9.53
C TYR A 213 -16.45 2.48 8.14
N SER A 214 -17.00 1.32 7.81
CA SER A 214 -17.74 1.09 6.56
C SER A 214 -18.97 1.99 6.47
N MET A 215 -19.72 2.12 7.56
CA MET A 215 -20.86 3.04 7.64
C MET A 215 -20.44 4.50 7.48
N LYS A 216 -19.31 4.92 8.04
CA LYS A 216 -18.74 6.26 7.83
C LYS A 216 -18.35 6.50 6.38
N LYS A 217 -17.78 5.51 5.68
CA LYS A 217 -17.42 5.61 4.26
C LYS A 217 -18.63 5.73 3.35
N LEU A 218 -19.75 5.09 3.69
CA LEU A 218 -21.00 5.20 2.94
C LEU A 218 -21.77 6.49 3.26
N SER A 219 -21.92 6.82 4.55
CA SER A 219 -22.80 7.91 4.98
C SER A 219 -22.20 9.31 4.79
N ARG A 220 -20.89 9.49 5.03
CA ARG A 220 -20.26 10.81 4.96
C ARG A 220 -20.30 11.46 3.57
N PRO A 221 -20.05 10.72 2.46
CA PRO A 221 -20.17 11.30 1.11
C PRO A 221 -21.62 11.57 0.70
N LEU A 222 -22.57 10.73 1.13
CA LEU A 222 -23.99 10.88 0.80
C LEU A 222 -24.63 12.08 1.51
N ALA A 223 -24.16 12.42 2.72
CA ALA A 223 -24.60 13.58 3.49
C ALA A 223 -26.14 13.76 3.48
N LYS A 224 -26.66 14.88 2.95
CA LYS A 224 -28.11 15.07 2.74
C LYS A 224 -28.46 14.65 1.31
N ILE A 225 -29.60 13.98 1.12
CA ILE A 225 -30.13 13.64 -0.21
C ILE A 225 -30.18 14.91 -1.06
N GLY A 226 -29.52 14.89 -2.22
CA GLY A 226 -29.41 16.03 -3.13
C GLY A 226 -28.23 17.00 -2.89
N ALA A 227 -27.46 16.83 -1.80
CA ALA A 227 -26.27 17.63 -1.49
C ALA A 227 -25.07 16.74 -1.09
N PRO A 228 -24.57 15.89 -2.01
CA PRO A 228 -23.43 15.02 -1.73
C PRO A 228 -22.18 15.85 -1.42
N ARG A 229 -21.26 15.27 -0.65
CA ARG A 229 -19.97 15.89 -0.28
C ARG A 229 -18.81 15.06 -0.84
N PRO A 230 -18.39 15.30 -2.09
CA PRO A 230 -17.38 14.48 -2.77
C PRO A 230 -16.04 14.37 -2.02
N TYR A 231 -15.59 15.41 -1.31
CA TYR A 231 -14.33 15.36 -0.54
C TYR A 231 -14.35 14.35 0.62
N PHE A 232 -15.51 13.81 0.98
CA PHE A 232 -15.62 12.76 1.99
C PHE A 232 -15.51 11.38 1.38
N SER A 233 -15.68 11.19 0.07
CA SER A 233 -15.46 9.88 -0.54
C SER A 233 -13.96 9.59 -0.56
N GLU A 234 -13.62 8.36 -0.21
CA GLU A 234 -12.30 7.83 -0.50
C GLU A 234 -12.04 7.89 -2.00
N SER A 235 -10.80 8.23 -2.37
CA SER A 235 -10.36 8.25 -3.77
C SER A 235 -11.26 9.09 -4.70
N TRP A 236 -11.75 10.24 -4.21
CA TRP A 236 -12.71 11.07 -4.92
C TRP A 236 -12.16 11.70 -6.21
N ARG A 237 -10.83 11.88 -6.31
CA ARG A 237 -10.20 12.43 -7.52
C ARG A 237 -10.13 11.38 -8.61
N ALA A 238 -9.77 10.16 -8.22
CA ALA A 238 -9.75 9.01 -9.12
C ALA A 238 -11.16 8.60 -9.58
N LYS A 239 -12.23 9.08 -8.90
CA LYS A 239 -13.63 8.74 -9.17
C LYS A 239 -13.85 7.22 -9.19
N LEU A 240 -13.12 6.50 -8.33
CA LEU A 240 -13.32 5.07 -8.16
C LEU A 240 -14.73 4.85 -7.61
N ARG A 241 -15.56 4.12 -8.37
CA ARG A 241 -16.89 3.69 -7.91
C ARG A 241 -16.72 2.45 -7.03
N CYS A 242 -17.64 2.22 -6.09
CA CYS A 242 -17.77 0.93 -5.44
C CYS A 242 -17.89 -0.14 -6.53
N ARG A 243 -16.89 -1.01 -6.66
CA ARG A 243 -17.02 -2.23 -7.46
C ARG A 243 -17.99 -3.13 -6.70
N THR A 244 -19.14 -3.38 -7.30
CA THR A 244 -20.13 -4.36 -6.86
C THR A 244 -19.61 -5.77 -7.03
#